data_AF-A0A951HR16-F1
#
_entry.id   AF-A0A951HR16-F1
#
_cell.length_a   1.000
_cell.length_b   1.000
_cell.length_c   1.000
_cell.angle_alpha   90.00
_cell.angle_beta   90.00
_cell.angle_gamma   90.00
#
_symmetry.space_group_name_H-M   'P 1'
#
loop_
_entity.id
_entity.type
_entity.pdbx_description
1 polymer ?
#
loop_
_entity_poly.entity_id
_entity_poly.type
_entity_poly.pdbx_seq_one_letter_code
_entity_poly.pdbx_strand_id
1 'polypeptide(L)'
;LWALDQCAGITVVQDPSDAAFPDMPLNALNRLRPDHMVTLAAMPRLLSSLVTQPAGEAVKAPESIRFEVEIAKGSVAEMDEMDGLGRRSVLACPTCHGVMWEIDEGPLTRFRCHVGHTFAAEHLSLSLDENLRRAMGSALRALEERLELARKLERDAEGKDQPHLAASWGKRASEYERELSVIRSAVSRMDEIDRGEDDYKAAE
;
A
#
# COMPACT_ATOMS: atom_id res chain seq x y z
N LEU A 1 -14.24 -3.15 12.87
CA LEU A 1 -15.19 -2.69 13.89
C LEU A 1 -16.28 -1.81 13.30
N TRP A 2 -15.98 -0.90 12.36
CA TRP A 2 -16.99 -0.07 11.69
C TRP A 2 -18.14 -0.86 11.04
N ALA A 3 -17.85 -1.93 10.29
CA ALA A 3 -18.88 -2.79 9.72
C ALA A 3 -19.76 -3.49 10.77
N LEU A 4 -19.23 -3.76 11.97
CA LEU A 4 -20.02 -4.30 13.08
C LEU A 4 -20.95 -3.23 13.63
N ASP A 5 -20.44 -2.03 13.89
CA ASP A 5 -21.23 -0.87 14.35
C ASP A 5 -22.38 -0.53 13.39
N GLN A 6 -22.12 -0.48 12.07
CA GLN A 6 -23.16 -0.26 11.05
C GLN A 6 -24.24 -1.34 11.00
N CYS A 7 -23.93 -2.54 11.49
CA CYS A 7 -24.87 -3.64 11.59
C CYS A 7 -25.45 -3.79 13.01
N ALA A 8 -25.29 -2.78 13.87
CA ALA A 8 -25.67 -2.79 15.29
C ALA A 8 -25.06 -3.96 16.09
N GLY A 9 -23.87 -4.39 15.69
CA GLY A 9 -23.08 -5.39 16.41
C GLY A 9 -22.34 -4.78 17.59
N ILE A 10 -22.22 -5.54 18.67
CA ILE A 10 -21.47 -5.13 19.88
C ILE A 10 -19.97 -5.20 19.58
N THR A 11 -19.28 -4.10 19.84
CA THR A 11 -17.85 -3.93 19.60
C THR A 11 -17.06 -4.07 20.91
N VAL A 12 -16.08 -4.97 20.91
CA VAL A 12 -15.22 -5.23 22.08
C VAL A 12 -13.77 -5.08 21.66
N VAL A 13 -13.02 -4.28 22.41
CA VAL A 13 -11.59 -4.02 22.20
C VAL A 13 -10.83 -4.40 23.47
N GLN A 14 -9.65 -5.02 23.31
CA GLN A 14 -8.77 -5.30 24.45
C GLN A 14 -8.13 -4.01 24.95
N ASP A 15 -7.97 -3.86 26.26
CA ASP A 15 -7.23 -2.75 26.86
C ASP A 15 -5.79 -2.68 26.32
N PRO A 16 -5.33 -1.55 25.75
CA PRO A 16 -3.97 -1.42 25.24
C PRO A 16 -2.88 -1.69 26.28
N SER A 17 -3.16 -1.46 27.56
CA SER A 17 -2.18 -1.62 28.64
C SER A 17 -1.79 -3.06 28.92
N ASP A 18 -2.60 -4.03 28.51
CA ASP A 18 -2.32 -5.47 28.68
C ASP A 18 -2.34 -6.27 27.36
N ALA A 19 -2.41 -5.56 26.23
CA ALA A 19 -2.30 -6.13 24.90
C ALA A 19 -0.84 -6.49 24.57
N ALA A 20 -0.63 -7.69 24.02
CA ALA A 20 0.69 -8.09 23.52
C ALA A 20 1.20 -7.19 22.38
N PHE A 21 0.27 -6.55 21.65
CA PHE A 21 0.55 -5.58 20.60
C PHE A 21 -0.39 -4.37 20.79
N PRO A 22 -0.01 -3.37 21.61
CA PRO A 22 -0.85 -2.23 21.97
C PRO A 22 -1.32 -1.38 20.78
N ASP A 23 -0.56 -1.37 19.68
CA ASP A 23 -0.90 -0.60 18.47
C ASP A 23 -2.23 -1.03 17.86
N MET A 24 -2.58 -2.32 17.94
CA MET A 24 -3.85 -2.82 17.39
C MET A 24 -5.08 -2.23 18.09
N PRO A 25 -5.25 -2.34 19.42
CA PRO A 25 -6.36 -1.71 20.13
C PRO A 25 -6.27 -0.18 20.13
N LEU A 26 -5.07 0.42 20.17
CA LEU A 26 -4.93 1.88 20.03
C LEU A 26 -5.48 2.39 18.69
N ASN A 27 -5.14 1.71 17.59
CA ASN A 27 -5.69 2.05 16.27
C ASN A 27 -7.21 1.91 16.21
N ALA A 28 -7.79 0.93 16.89
CA ALA A 28 -9.25 0.80 16.98
C ALA A 28 -9.87 1.98 17.75
N LEU A 29 -9.30 2.34 18.90
CA LEU A 29 -9.77 3.43 19.78
C LEU A 29 -9.62 4.82 19.14
N ASN A 30 -8.57 5.01 18.33
CA ASN A 30 -8.36 6.25 17.58
C ASN A 30 -9.42 6.45 16.48
N ARG A 31 -10.07 5.37 16.03
CA ARG A 31 -10.98 5.38 14.86
C ARG A 31 -12.45 5.25 15.22
N LEU A 32 -12.78 4.57 16.32
CA LEU A 32 -14.15 4.46 16.82
C LEU A 32 -14.16 4.37 18.35
N ARG A 33 -15.33 4.61 18.93
CA ARG A 33 -15.59 4.35 20.36
C ARG A 33 -16.25 2.99 20.50
N PRO A 34 -15.54 1.94 20.96
CA PRO A 34 -16.15 0.64 21.14
C PRO A 34 -17.10 0.62 22.34
N ASP A 35 -18.06 -0.31 22.34
CA ASP A 35 -19.01 -0.51 23.45
C ASP A 35 -18.28 -0.97 24.72
N HIS A 36 -17.23 -1.76 24.55
CA HIS A 36 -16.44 -2.29 25.65
C HIS A 36 -14.94 -2.21 25.38
N MET A 37 -14.20 -1.72 26.37
CA MET A 37 -12.75 -1.86 26.47
C MET A 37 -12.43 -2.63 27.76
N VAL A 38 -11.80 -3.80 27.65
CA VAL A 38 -11.53 -4.66 28.80
C VAL A 38 -10.15 -5.33 28.72
N THR A 39 -9.54 -5.56 29.88
CA THR A 39 -8.33 -6.38 30.03
C THR A 39 -8.53 -7.79 29.47
N LEU A 40 -7.46 -8.44 29.03
CA LEU A 40 -7.45 -9.83 28.57
C LEU A 40 -8.07 -10.78 29.59
N ALA A 41 -7.80 -10.56 30.87
CA ALA A 41 -8.31 -11.39 31.95
C ALA A 41 -9.84 -11.26 32.13
N ALA A 42 -10.41 -10.09 31.87
CA ALA A 42 -11.84 -9.83 31.98
C ALA A 42 -12.63 -10.24 30.72
N MET A 43 -11.96 -10.33 29.57
CA MET A 43 -12.57 -10.62 28.26
C MET A 43 -13.43 -11.91 28.25
N PRO A 44 -12.99 -13.08 28.79
CA PRO A 44 -13.79 -14.31 28.74
C PRO A 44 -15.13 -14.19 29.47
N ARG A 45 -15.13 -13.49 30.61
CA ARG A 45 -16.33 -13.25 31.41
C ARG A 45 -17.30 -12.33 30.67
N LEU A 46 -16.80 -11.26 30.05
CA LEU A 46 -17.62 -10.37 29.23
C LEU A 46 -18.26 -11.13 28.06
N LEU A 47 -17.46 -11.85 27.27
CA LEU A 47 -17.97 -12.59 26.12
C LEU A 47 -19.02 -13.63 26.52
N SER A 48 -18.80 -14.35 27.61
CA SER A 48 -19.77 -15.30 28.17
C SER A 48 -21.09 -14.62 28.60
N SER A 49 -21.00 -13.41 29.13
CA SER A 49 -22.18 -12.60 29.44
C SER A 49 -22.90 -12.10 28.19
N LEU A 50 -22.17 -11.71 27.15
CA LEU A 50 -22.76 -11.16 25.92
C LEU A 50 -23.50 -12.24 25.12
N VAL A 51 -22.93 -13.45 24.99
CA VAL A 51 -23.55 -14.54 24.23
C VAL A 51 -24.82 -15.11 24.87
N THR A 52 -25.05 -14.84 26.16
CA THR A 52 -26.25 -15.28 26.89
C THR A 52 -27.37 -14.23 26.90
N GLN A 53 -27.09 -13.01 26.44
CA GLN A 53 -28.12 -11.99 26.26
C GLN A 53 -28.97 -12.30 25.03
N PRO A 54 -30.27 -11.95 25.05
CA PRO A 54 -31.10 -12.03 23.85
C PRO A 54 -30.48 -11.15 22.75
N ALA A 55 -30.47 -11.66 21.52
CA ALA A 55 -30.03 -10.89 20.38
C ALA A 55 -30.87 -9.62 20.24
N GLY A 56 -30.22 -8.52 19.86
CA GLY A 56 -30.91 -7.28 19.51
C GLY A 56 -31.79 -7.44 18.26
N GLU A 57 -32.47 -6.36 17.89
CA GLU A 57 -33.25 -6.34 16.65
C GLU A 57 -32.33 -6.54 15.44
N ALA A 58 -32.77 -7.36 14.50
CA ALA A 58 -32.00 -7.64 13.29
C ALA A 58 -31.93 -6.40 12.42
N VAL A 59 -30.75 -5.77 12.35
CA VAL A 59 -30.50 -4.66 11.44
C VAL A 59 -30.14 -5.21 10.06
N LYS A 60 -30.81 -4.68 9.02
CA LYS A 60 -30.44 -5.01 7.64
C LYS A 60 -29.07 -4.42 7.35
N ALA A 61 -28.08 -5.28 7.09
CA ALA A 61 -26.74 -4.85 6.72
C ALA A 61 -26.79 -3.95 5.46
N PRO A 62 -26.04 -2.83 5.45
CA PRO A 62 -25.86 -1.98 4.28
C PRO A 62 -25.49 -2.79 3.03
N GLU A 63 -25.99 -2.37 1.88
CA GLU A 63 -25.73 -3.06 0.61
C GLU A 63 -24.23 -3.10 0.27
N SER A 64 -23.49 -2.05 0.60
CA SER A 64 -22.04 -1.99 0.46
C SER A 64 -21.31 -3.08 1.26
N ILE A 65 -21.70 -3.29 2.52
CA ILE A 65 -21.13 -4.36 3.37
C ILE A 65 -21.48 -5.74 2.80
N ARG A 66 -22.74 -5.93 2.37
CA ARG A 66 -23.18 -7.20 1.78
C ARG A 66 -22.41 -7.52 0.51
N PHE A 67 -22.24 -6.52 -0.36
CA PHE A 67 -21.47 -6.66 -1.59
C PHE A 67 -19.99 -6.97 -1.28
N GLU A 68 -19.36 -6.26 -0.35
CA GLU A 68 -17.98 -6.53 0.06
C GLU A 68 -17.79 -7.97 0.58
N VAL A 69 -18.73 -8.47 1.37
CA VAL A 69 -18.72 -9.86 1.86
C VAL A 69 -18.80 -10.86 0.70
N GLU A 70 -19.61 -10.59 -0.33
CA GLU A 70 -19.67 -11.47 -1.51
C GLU A 70 -18.36 -11.46 -2.29
N ILE A 71 -17.71 -10.30 -2.45
CA ILE A 71 -16.38 -10.24 -3.09
C ILE A 71 -15.34 -10.99 -2.27
N ALA A 72 -15.36 -10.87 -0.94
CA ALA A 72 -14.45 -11.59 -0.05
C ALA A 72 -14.64 -13.12 -0.11
N LYS A 73 -15.85 -13.60 -0.46
CA LYS A 73 -16.14 -15.03 -0.70
C LYS A 73 -15.63 -15.54 -2.05
N GLY A 74 -15.02 -14.67 -2.86
CA GLY A 74 -14.48 -15.03 -4.18
C GLY A 74 -15.42 -14.78 -5.35
N SER A 75 -16.54 -14.07 -5.13
CA SER A 75 -17.36 -13.57 -6.24
C SER A 75 -16.54 -12.54 -7.03
N VAL A 76 -16.48 -12.72 -8.34
CA VAL A 76 -15.89 -11.72 -9.24
C VAL A 76 -16.93 -10.60 -9.39
N ALA A 77 -16.64 -9.42 -8.81
CA ALA A 77 -17.40 -8.22 -9.13
C ALA A 77 -17.13 -7.85 -10.59
N GLU A 78 -18.18 -7.57 -11.35
CA GLU A 78 -18.01 -6.77 -12.57
C GLU A 78 -17.55 -5.35 -12.17
N MET A 79 -16.74 -4.71 -13.01
CA MET A 79 -16.18 -3.39 -12.69
C MET A 79 -17.26 -2.32 -12.46
N ASP A 80 -18.41 -2.44 -13.13
CA ASP A 80 -19.54 -1.51 -12.96
C ASP A 80 -20.26 -1.72 -11.61
N GLU A 81 -20.23 -2.94 -11.05
CA GLU A 81 -20.81 -3.20 -9.72
C GLU A 81 -19.96 -2.55 -8.62
N MET A 82 -18.65 -2.40 -8.85
CA MET A 82 -17.75 -1.70 -7.93
C MET A 82 -18.01 -0.20 -7.83
N ASP A 83 -18.63 0.43 -8.84
CA ASP A 83 -19.04 1.84 -8.76
C ASP A 83 -20.14 2.07 -7.70
N GLY A 84 -20.86 1.01 -7.31
CA GLY A 84 -21.80 1.05 -6.19
C GLY A 84 -21.14 1.06 -4.81
N LEU A 85 -19.87 0.64 -4.71
CA LEU A 85 -19.10 0.64 -3.47
C LEU A 85 -18.37 1.96 -3.20
N GLY A 86 -17.94 2.66 -4.24
CA GLY A 86 -17.07 3.82 -4.11
C GLY A 86 -16.85 4.56 -5.42
N ARG A 87 -16.05 5.63 -5.35
CA ARG A 87 -15.69 6.44 -6.53
C ARG A 87 -14.46 5.84 -7.21
N ARG A 88 -14.42 5.76 -8.54
CA ARG A 88 -13.21 5.35 -9.25
C ARG A 88 -12.04 6.27 -8.90
N SER A 89 -10.92 5.67 -8.51
CA SER A 89 -9.69 6.38 -8.20
C SER A 89 -8.88 6.67 -9.46
N VAL A 90 -8.13 7.77 -9.45
CA VAL A 90 -7.09 8.05 -10.45
C VAL A 90 -5.81 7.24 -10.21
N LEU A 91 -5.70 6.59 -9.06
CA LEU A 91 -4.56 5.76 -8.68
C LEU A 91 -4.80 4.31 -9.11
N ALA A 92 -3.76 3.66 -9.63
CA ALA A 92 -3.77 2.24 -9.95
C ALA A 92 -3.23 1.41 -8.78
N CYS A 93 -3.69 0.16 -8.67
CA CYS A 93 -3.27 -0.74 -7.62
C CYS A 93 -1.76 -1.01 -7.70
N PRO A 94 -0.98 -0.76 -6.64
CA PRO A 94 0.47 -0.96 -6.70
C PRO A 94 0.87 -2.43 -6.86
N THR A 95 -0.02 -3.36 -6.49
CA THR A 95 0.25 -4.81 -6.57
C THR A 95 -0.13 -5.41 -7.92
N CYS A 96 -1.33 -5.10 -8.44
CA CYS A 96 -1.83 -5.71 -9.68
C CYS A 96 -1.95 -4.74 -10.87
N HIS A 97 -1.63 -3.46 -10.69
CA HIS A 97 -1.72 -2.41 -11.71
C HIS A 97 -3.14 -2.19 -12.29
N GLY A 98 -4.17 -2.73 -11.63
CA GLY A 98 -5.57 -2.58 -12.01
C GLY A 98 -6.22 -1.30 -11.46
N VAL A 99 -7.41 -1.00 -11.98
CA VAL A 99 -8.27 0.10 -11.50
C VAL A 99 -8.60 -0.08 -10.02
N MET A 100 -8.68 1.05 -9.30
CA MET A 100 -9.09 1.10 -7.90
C MET A 100 -10.31 2.01 -7.69
N TRP A 101 -10.98 1.79 -6.57
CA TRP A 101 -12.07 2.59 -6.05
C TRP A 101 -11.68 3.14 -4.69
N GLU A 102 -11.99 4.41 -4.48
CA GLU A 102 -11.95 5.12 -3.22
C GLU A 102 -13.29 4.94 -2.50
N ILE A 103 -13.23 4.38 -1.31
CA ILE A 103 -14.38 4.03 -0.48
C ILE A 103 -14.26 4.82 0.81
N ASP A 104 -15.22 5.71 1.06
CA ASP A 104 -15.31 6.53 2.27
C ASP A 104 -16.08 5.77 3.37
N GLU A 105 -15.42 5.50 4.49
CA GLU A 105 -15.98 4.82 5.68
C GLU A 105 -15.91 5.77 6.90
N GLY A 106 -16.84 6.73 6.94
CA GLY A 106 -16.83 7.76 7.98
C GLY A 106 -15.62 8.69 7.83
N PRO A 107 -14.71 8.80 8.83
CA PRO A 107 -13.50 9.60 8.71
C PRO A 107 -12.37 8.91 7.94
N LEU A 108 -12.54 7.66 7.53
CA LEU A 108 -11.51 6.86 6.88
C LEU A 108 -11.75 6.76 5.39
N THR A 109 -10.69 6.91 4.60
CA THR A 109 -10.72 6.61 3.17
C THR A 109 -9.84 5.39 2.92
N ARG A 110 -10.42 4.38 2.26
CA ARG A 110 -9.70 3.19 1.81
C ARG A 110 -9.78 3.04 0.31
N PHE A 111 -8.78 2.39 -0.26
CA PHE A 111 -8.68 2.09 -1.68
C PHE A 111 -8.81 0.60 -1.89
N ARG A 112 -9.64 0.18 -2.85
CA ARG A 112 -9.81 -1.23 -3.20
C ARG A 112 -9.68 -1.42 -4.70
N CYS A 113 -8.90 -2.40 -5.14
CA CYS A 113 -8.84 -2.75 -6.56
C CYS A 113 -9.87 -3.82 -6.95
N HIS A 114 -10.13 -3.97 -8.25
CA HIS A 114 -11.13 -4.92 -8.77
C HIS A 114 -10.88 -6.39 -8.38
N VAL A 115 -9.64 -6.77 -8.06
CA VAL A 115 -9.29 -8.12 -7.60
C VAL A 115 -9.19 -8.25 -6.07
N GLY A 116 -9.46 -7.18 -5.32
CA GLY A 116 -9.62 -7.22 -3.86
C GLY A 116 -8.46 -6.71 -2.99
N HIS A 117 -7.33 -6.28 -3.55
CA HIS A 117 -6.30 -5.60 -2.74
C HIS A 117 -6.86 -4.33 -2.12
N THR A 118 -6.62 -4.13 -0.82
CA THR A 118 -7.17 -3.02 -0.06
C THR A 118 -6.06 -2.26 0.66
N PHE A 119 -6.13 -0.94 0.66
CA PHE A 119 -5.13 -0.05 1.27
C PHE A 119 -5.84 1.08 2.03
N ALA A 120 -5.36 1.43 3.22
CA ALA A 120 -5.62 2.77 3.75
C ALA A 120 -4.77 3.79 2.98
N ALA A 121 -5.13 5.08 3.02
CA ALA A 121 -4.41 6.12 2.29
C ALA A 121 -2.90 6.15 2.61
N GLU A 122 -2.53 6.03 3.88
CA GLU A 122 -1.13 6.06 4.34
C GLU A 122 -0.37 4.83 3.84
N HIS A 123 -0.97 3.64 3.91
CA HIS A 123 -0.37 2.41 3.39
C HIS A 123 -0.27 2.41 1.86
N LEU A 124 -1.20 3.06 1.16
CA LEU A 124 -1.13 3.23 -0.28
C LEU A 124 0.07 4.10 -0.65
N SER A 125 0.32 5.21 0.06
CA SER A 125 1.50 6.07 -0.16
C SER A 125 2.79 5.26 -0.09
N LEU A 126 2.99 4.52 1.01
CA LEU A 126 4.16 3.65 1.19
C LEU A 126 4.30 2.62 0.07
N SER A 127 3.18 2.05 -0.38
CA SER A 127 3.16 1.07 -1.48
C SER A 127 3.53 1.71 -2.82
N LEU A 128 3.16 2.96 -3.06
CA LEU A 128 3.53 3.73 -4.26
C LEU A 128 5.02 4.09 -4.23
N ASP A 129 5.57 4.46 -3.07
CA ASP A 129 6.99 4.76 -2.91
C ASP A 129 7.86 3.54 -3.19
N GLU A 130 7.47 2.38 -2.66
CA GLU A 130 8.14 1.12 -2.89
C GLU A 130 8.06 0.71 -4.38
N ASN A 131 6.94 0.94 -5.06
CA ASN A 131 6.83 0.77 -6.50
C ASN A 131 7.78 1.69 -7.29
N LEU A 132 7.87 2.95 -6.89
CA LEU A 132 8.78 3.92 -7.50
C LEU A 132 10.24 3.48 -7.35
N ARG A 133 10.63 3.00 -6.17
CA ARG A 133 11.98 2.45 -5.92
C ARG A 133 12.29 1.26 -6.81
N ARG A 134 11.35 0.31 -6.96
CA ARG A 134 11.51 -0.82 -7.87
C ARG A 134 11.67 -0.39 -9.33
N ALA A 135 10.90 0.59 -9.77
CA ALA A 135 10.98 1.13 -11.12
C ALA A 135 12.34 1.80 -11.36
N MET A 136 12.79 2.65 -10.43
CA MET A 136 14.10 3.31 -10.50
C MET A 136 15.25 2.31 -10.48
N GLY A 137 15.19 1.29 -9.63
CA GLY A 137 16.19 0.22 -9.59
C GLY A 137 16.26 -0.56 -10.90
N SER A 138 15.11 -0.78 -11.56
CA SER A 138 15.06 -1.40 -12.88
C SER A 138 15.64 -0.50 -13.98
N ALA A 139 15.34 0.79 -13.95
CA ALA A 139 15.92 1.77 -14.87
C ALA A 139 17.44 1.90 -14.71
N LEU A 140 17.93 1.89 -13.46
CA LEU A 140 19.36 1.93 -13.15
C LEU A 140 20.09 0.73 -13.79
N ARG A 141 19.60 -0.49 -13.53
CA ARG A 141 20.18 -1.71 -14.13
C ARG A 141 20.20 -1.65 -15.66
N ALA A 142 19.08 -1.26 -16.27
CA ALA A 142 18.99 -1.15 -17.73
C ALA A 142 19.97 -0.13 -18.32
N LEU A 143 20.23 0.98 -17.64
CA LEU A 143 21.23 1.97 -18.08
C LEU A 143 22.66 1.47 -17.89
N GLU A 144 22.96 0.78 -16.79
CA GLU A 144 24.27 0.16 -16.55
C GLU A 144 24.60 -0.87 -17.64
N GLU A 145 23.65 -1.73 -17.99
CA GLU A 145 23.80 -2.70 -19.07
C GLU A 145 24.06 -2.01 -20.42
N ARG A 146 23.36 -0.91 -20.72
CA ARG A 146 23.59 -0.12 -21.95
C ARG A 146 24.94 0.57 -21.96
N LEU A 147 25.40 1.07 -20.82
CA LEU A 147 26.72 1.68 -20.66
C LEU A 147 27.82 0.65 -20.91
N GLU A 148 27.75 -0.52 -20.27
CA GLU A 148 28.73 -1.58 -20.45
C GLU A 148 28.78 -2.08 -21.89
N LEU A 149 27.62 -2.24 -22.53
CA LEU A 149 27.56 -2.59 -23.95
C LEU A 149 28.19 -1.52 -24.84
N ALA A 150 27.90 -0.24 -24.60
CA ALA A 150 28.49 0.86 -25.38
C ALA A 150 30.01 0.91 -25.21
N ARG A 151 30.52 0.76 -23.99
CA ARG A 151 31.96 0.70 -23.70
C ARG A 151 32.63 -0.52 -24.35
N LYS A 152 31.96 -1.67 -24.37
CA LYS A 152 32.45 -2.85 -25.10
C LYS A 152 32.56 -2.57 -26.61
N LEU A 153 31.52 -2.00 -27.20
CA LEU A 153 31.49 -1.72 -28.64
C LEU A 153 32.48 -0.61 -29.05
N GLU A 154 32.73 0.35 -28.17
CA GLU A 154 33.82 1.34 -28.31
C GLU A 154 35.17 0.62 -28.42
N ARG A 155 35.53 -0.21 -27.44
CA ARG A 155 36.78 -0.99 -27.44
C ARG A 155 36.92 -1.93 -28.64
N ASP A 156 35.83 -2.59 -29.02
CA ASP A 156 35.82 -3.48 -30.20
C ASP A 156 36.06 -2.70 -31.51
N ALA A 157 35.60 -1.45 -31.60
CA ALA A 157 35.84 -0.58 -32.76
C ALA A 157 37.26 -0.01 -32.77
N GLU A 158 37.80 0.33 -31.60
CA GLU A 158 39.22 0.73 -31.44
C GLU A 158 40.15 -0.40 -31.89
N GLY A 159 39.90 -1.64 -31.44
CA GLY A 159 40.69 -2.81 -31.82
C GLY A 159 40.60 -3.20 -33.31
N LYS A 160 39.65 -2.61 -34.06
CA LYS A 160 39.48 -2.79 -35.51
C LYS A 160 39.91 -1.55 -36.31
N ASP A 161 40.55 -0.57 -35.69
CA ASP A 161 40.95 0.71 -36.30
C ASP A 161 39.78 1.44 -36.98
N GLN A 162 38.60 1.45 -36.34
CA GLN A 162 37.40 2.15 -36.81
C GLN A 162 37.11 3.40 -35.96
N PRO A 163 37.88 4.50 -36.11
CA PRO A 163 37.88 5.63 -35.17
C PRO A 163 36.53 6.36 -35.11
N HIS A 164 35.82 6.48 -36.23
CA HIS A 164 34.50 7.12 -36.25
C HIS A 164 33.46 6.29 -35.49
N LEU A 165 33.54 4.96 -35.54
CA LEU A 165 32.61 4.08 -34.83
C LEU A 165 32.92 4.06 -33.33
N ALA A 166 34.21 4.00 -32.97
CA ALA A 166 34.66 4.13 -31.57
C ALA A 166 34.17 5.44 -30.94
N ALA A 167 34.40 6.58 -31.61
CA ALA A 167 33.95 7.88 -31.12
C ALA A 167 32.42 7.97 -30.96
N SER A 168 31.66 7.34 -31.87
CA SER A 168 30.20 7.29 -31.77
C SER A 168 29.74 6.49 -30.54
N TRP A 169 30.36 5.35 -30.25
CA TRP A 169 30.06 4.56 -29.05
C TRP A 169 30.51 5.24 -27.76
N GLY A 170 31.69 5.87 -27.75
CA GLY A 170 32.17 6.65 -26.61
C GLY A 170 31.27 7.83 -26.27
N LYS A 171 30.71 8.51 -27.28
CA LYS A 171 29.70 9.54 -27.07
C LYS A 171 28.45 9.00 -26.39
N ARG A 172 27.92 7.85 -26.86
CA ARG A 172 26.76 7.20 -26.24
C ARG A 172 27.03 6.75 -24.80
N ALA A 173 28.20 6.17 -24.54
CA ALA A 173 28.60 5.79 -23.18
C ALA A 173 28.60 7.03 -22.24
N SER A 174 29.18 8.14 -22.71
CA SER A 174 29.20 9.40 -21.95
C SER A 174 27.80 10.01 -21.75
N GLU A 175 26.84 9.73 -22.64
CA GLU A 175 25.42 10.10 -22.45
C GLU A 175 24.76 9.24 -21.37
N TYR A 176 24.93 7.92 -21.43
CA TYR A 176 24.38 7.01 -20.41
C TYR A 176 24.98 7.24 -19.02
N GLU A 177 26.27 7.57 -18.90
CA GLU A 177 26.89 7.95 -17.61
C GLU A 177 26.21 9.19 -16.99
N ARG A 178 25.84 10.17 -17.81
CA ARG A 178 25.11 11.36 -17.36
C ARG A 178 23.69 11.01 -16.90
N GLU A 179 22.97 10.19 -17.66
CA GLU A 179 21.64 9.71 -17.28
C GLU A 179 21.67 8.90 -15.97
N LEU A 180 22.66 8.01 -15.84
CA LEU A 180 22.89 7.20 -14.64
C LEU A 180 23.09 8.08 -13.39
N SER A 181 23.89 9.15 -13.52
CA SER A 181 24.12 10.10 -12.43
C SER A 181 22.84 10.78 -11.95
N VAL A 182 21.94 11.15 -12.89
CA VAL A 182 20.65 11.76 -12.56
C VAL A 182 19.77 10.78 -11.77
N ILE A 183 19.67 9.52 -12.22
CA ILE A 183 18.86 8.51 -11.54
C ILE A 183 19.43 8.17 -10.16
N ARG A 184 20.75 7.98 -10.04
CA ARG A 184 21.41 7.72 -8.74
C ARG A 184 21.18 8.84 -7.73
N SER A 185 21.24 10.09 -8.20
CA SER A 185 20.96 11.26 -7.37
C SER A 185 19.49 11.29 -6.94
N ALA A 186 18.56 10.89 -7.81
CA ALA A 186 17.14 10.80 -7.46
C ALA A 186 16.87 9.72 -6.40
N VAL A 187 17.42 8.52 -6.57
CA VAL A 187 17.30 7.43 -5.60
C VAL A 187 17.88 7.83 -4.23
N SER A 188 19.06 8.46 -4.22
CA SER A 188 19.70 8.89 -2.97
C SER A 188 18.82 9.87 -2.17
N ARG A 189 18.20 10.84 -2.86
CA ARG A 189 17.26 11.78 -2.22
C ARG A 189 16.02 11.08 -1.65
N MET A 190 15.51 10.05 -2.33
CA MET A 190 14.38 9.27 -1.82
C MET A 190 14.74 8.54 -0.52
N ASP A 191 15.92 7.93 -0.46
CA ASP A 191 16.41 7.24 0.74
C ASP A 191 16.73 8.18 1.91
N GLU A 192 17.00 9.47 1.63
CA GLU A 192 17.18 10.51 2.65
C GLU A 192 15.84 10.95 3.25
N ILE A 193 14.80 11.13 2.41
CA ILE A 193 13.45 11.50 2.85
C ILE A 193 12.89 10.43 3.78
N ASP A 194 13.01 9.16 3.39
CA ASP A 194 12.53 8.02 4.17
C ASP A 194 13.18 7.93 5.56
N ARG A 195 14.51 8.13 5.62
CA ARG A 195 15.25 8.18 6.88
C ARG A 195 14.84 9.36 7.76
N GLY A 196 14.54 10.52 7.17
CA GLY A 196 14.06 11.69 7.90
C GLY A 196 12.66 11.50 8.49
N GLU A 197 11.80 10.73 7.83
CA GLU A 197 10.47 10.37 8.35
C GLU A 197 10.56 9.36 9.51
N ASP A 198 11.49 8.41 9.45
CA ASP A 198 11.75 7.46 10.53
C ASP A 198 12.30 8.16 11.79
N ASP A 199 13.23 9.11 11.62
CA ASP A 199 13.80 9.89 12.72
C ASP A 199 12.75 10.80 13.39
N TYR A 200 11.81 11.35 12.62
CA TYR A 200 10.68 12.13 13.15
C TYR A 200 9.72 11.25 13.97
N LYS A 201 9.37 10.07 13.46
CA LYS A 201 8.50 9.11 14.18
C LYS A 201 9.14 8.51 15.42
N ALA A 202 10.48 8.42 15.48
CA ALA A 202 11.20 7.94 16.65
C ALA A 202 11.37 8.99 17.77
N ALA A 203 11.09 10.26 17.47
CA ALA A 203 11.22 11.38 18.40
C ALA A 203 9.90 11.77 19.11
N GLU A 204 8.76 11.20 18.69
CA GLU A 204 7.44 11.31 19.33
C GLU A 204 7.17 10.13 20.29
#